data_AF-A0A0C9WSN6-F1
#
_entry.id   AF-A0A0C9WSN6-F1
#
_cell.length_a   1.000
_cell.length_b   1.000
_cell.length_c   1.000
_cell.angle_alpha   90.00
_cell.angle_beta   90.00
_cell.angle_gamma   90.00
#
_symmetry.space_group_name_H-M   'P 1'
#
loop_
_entity.id
_entity.type
_entity.pdbx_description
1 polymer ?
#
loop_
_entity_poly.entity_id
_entity_poly.type
_entity_poly.pdbx_seq_one_letter_code
_entity_poly.pdbx_strand_id
1 'polypeptide(L)'
;MSLRLRWGFYGATLGLIVLQSISALMAGTSGDNISSNKTLFRCGMVSSGISVLTWSWIFVLLSYHKRPESGHFLTRAYVHFSSFCFIALSQLVLGILLLSQVHQACHRSFANSVTKGYACATPALAGSLGLASCIFALATALIIKRAAAPFSDGLKSNIAHLGVRRG
;
A
#
# COMPACT_ATOMS: atom_id res chain seq x y z
N MET A 1 -21.60 8.99 -3.80
CA MET A 1 -20.57 9.02 -2.72
C MET A 1 -19.60 10.16 -3.01
N SER A 2 -19.34 11.03 -2.02
CA SER A 2 -18.62 12.30 -2.27
C SER A 2 -17.17 12.07 -2.72
N LEU A 3 -16.67 12.97 -3.57
CA LEU A 3 -15.28 13.02 -4.05
C LEU A 3 -14.28 13.06 -2.87
N ARG A 4 -14.66 13.75 -1.77
CA ARG A 4 -13.85 13.93 -0.56
C ARG A 4 -13.51 12.61 0.12
N LEU A 5 -14.46 11.68 0.20
CA LEU A 5 -14.25 10.39 0.87
C LEU A 5 -13.25 9.52 0.10
N ARG A 6 -13.33 9.48 -1.23
CA ARG A 6 -12.34 8.77 -2.08
C ARG A 6 -10.94 9.36 -1.94
N TRP A 7 -10.82 10.68 -1.89
CA TRP A 7 -9.55 11.36 -1.63
C TRP A 7 -8.95 10.96 -0.27
N GLY A 8 -9.78 10.88 0.77
CA GLY A 8 -9.35 10.42 2.09
C GLY A 8 -8.78 8.99 2.07
N PHE A 9 -9.47 8.05 1.41
CA PHE A 9 -9.00 6.67 1.30
C PHE A 9 -7.72 6.52 0.46
N TYR A 10 -7.58 7.30 -0.61
CA TYR A 10 -6.35 7.33 -1.41
C TYR A 10 -5.18 7.88 -0.58
N GLY A 11 -5.39 8.99 0.13
CA GLY A 11 -4.38 9.60 1.00
C GLY A 11 -3.97 8.69 2.17
N ALA A 12 -4.93 8.02 2.80
CA ALA A 12 -4.66 7.07 3.87
C ALA A 12 -3.83 5.88 3.35
N THR A 13 -4.22 5.30 2.21
CA THR A 13 -3.46 4.20 1.58
C THR A 13 -2.04 4.64 1.24
N LEU A 14 -1.89 5.84 0.67
CA LEU A 14 -0.58 6.42 0.33
C LEU A 14 0.29 6.59 1.59
N GLY A 15 -0.25 7.20 2.64
CA GLY A 15 0.48 7.44 3.89
C GLY A 15 0.96 6.15 4.55
N LEU A 16 0.10 5.12 4.59
CA LEU A 16 0.45 3.81 5.15
C LEU A 16 1.58 3.12 4.35
N ILE A 17 1.53 3.18 3.02
CA ILE A 17 2.56 2.57 2.17
C ILE A 17 3.90 3.32 2.27
N VAL A 18 3.87 4.65 2.41
CA VAL A 18 5.09 5.44 2.67
C VAL A 18 5.69 5.04 4.03
N LEU A 19 4.89 4.97 5.09
CA LEU A 19 5.38 4.54 6.41
C LEU A 19 5.91 3.10 6.41
N GLN A 20 5.25 2.21 5.66
CA GLN A 20 5.71 0.84 5.46
C GLN A 20 7.07 0.82 4.74
N SER A 21 7.27 1.63 3.71
CA SER A 21 8.54 1.67 2.96
C SER A 21 9.74 2.05 3.85
N ILE A 22 9.54 3.01 4.76
CA ILE A 22 10.53 3.44 5.75
C ILE A 22 10.75 2.33 6.78
N SER A 23 9.68 1.77 7.32
CA SER A 23 9.74 0.72 8.34
C SER A 23 10.38 -0.57 7.82
N ALA A 24 10.10 -0.94 6.57
CA ALA A 24 10.69 -2.10 5.91
C ALA A 24 12.18 -1.91 5.61
N LEU A 25 12.60 -0.69 5.27
CA LEU A 25 14.01 -0.36 5.10
C LEU A 25 14.76 -0.48 6.43
N MET A 26 14.19 0.08 7.51
CA MET A 26 14.75 -0.07 8.86
C MET A 26 14.79 -1.54 9.31
N ALA A 27 13.77 -2.34 8.99
CA ALA A 27 13.76 -3.77 9.27
C ALA A 27 14.86 -4.53 8.51
N GLY A 28 15.19 -4.08 7.29
CA GLY A 28 16.30 -4.64 6.53
C GLY A 28 17.66 -4.37 7.17
N THR A 29 17.86 -3.18 7.76
CA THR A 29 19.17 -2.72 8.25
C THR A 29 19.43 -2.95 9.75
N SER A 30 18.41 -3.31 10.54
CA SER A 30 18.50 -3.42 12.01
C SER A 30 19.15 -4.70 12.56
N GLY A 31 20.11 -5.29 11.84
CA GLY A 31 20.87 -6.46 12.29
C GLY A 31 22.31 -6.13 12.69
N ASP A 32 22.78 -6.69 13.81
CA ASP A 32 24.17 -6.55 14.32
C ASP A 32 25.23 -7.07 13.32
N ASN A 33 24.83 -7.82 12.29
CA ASN A 33 25.64 -8.18 11.13
C ASN A 33 24.73 -8.45 9.93
N ILE A 34 24.94 -7.73 8.81
CA ILE A 34 24.23 -7.94 7.52
C ILE A 34 24.37 -9.41 7.03
N SER A 35 25.40 -10.13 7.49
CA SER A 35 25.69 -11.51 7.09
C SER A 35 24.81 -12.58 7.75
N SER A 36 24.31 -12.38 8.98
CA SER A 36 23.57 -13.44 9.71
C SER A 36 22.06 -13.47 9.41
N ASN A 37 21.54 -12.43 8.76
CA ASN A 37 20.12 -12.29 8.45
C ASN A 37 19.84 -11.88 7.00
N LYS A 38 20.46 -12.60 6.06
CA LYS A 38 20.30 -12.36 4.61
C LYS A 38 18.83 -12.37 4.17
N THR A 39 17.99 -13.18 4.82
CA THR A 39 16.56 -13.29 4.49
C THR A 39 15.78 -12.03 4.87
N LEU A 40 15.87 -11.54 6.12
CA LEU A 40 15.18 -10.31 6.53
C LEU A 40 15.69 -9.09 5.75
N PHE A 41 17.00 -9.00 5.50
CA PHE A 41 17.58 -7.93 4.69
C PHE A 41 16.96 -7.93 3.28
N ARG A 42 16.94 -9.09 2.60
CA ARG A 42 16.32 -9.21 1.27
C ARG A 42 14.83 -8.89 1.30
N CYS A 43 14.10 -9.42 2.27
CA CYS A 43 12.67 -9.18 2.46
C CYS A 43 12.37 -7.69 2.69
N GLY A 44 13.14 -7.01 3.54
CA GLY A 44 13.01 -5.59 3.83
C GLY A 44 13.31 -4.72 2.61
N MET A 45 14.40 -5.00 1.89
CA MET A 45 14.77 -4.28 0.67
C MET A 45 13.73 -4.46 -0.45
N VAL A 46 13.27 -5.69 -0.69
CA VAL A 46 12.22 -5.98 -1.68
C VAL A 46 10.91 -5.31 -1.31
N SER A 47 10.50 -5.39 -0.03
CA SER A 47 9.29 -4.76 0.46
C SER A 47 9.35 -3.23 0.33
N SER A 48 10.49 -2.63 0.69
CA SER A 48 10.71 -1.19 0.53
C SER A 48 10.66 -0.76 -0.93
N GLY A 49 11.37 -1.47 -1.82
CA GLY A 49 11.37 -1.19 -3.26
C GLY A 49 9.98 -1.29 -3.91
N ILE A 50 9.23 -2.34 -3.62
CA ILE A 50 7.85 -2.50 -4.12
C ILE A 50 6.95 -1.40 -3.54
N SER A 51 7.13 -1.05 -2.26
CA SER A 51 6.37 0.04 -1.64
C SER A 51 6.67 1.37 -2.34
N VAL A 52 7.91 1.63 -2.73
CA VAL A 52 8.32 2.83 -3.49
C VAL A 52 7.63 2.95 -4.84
N LEU A 53 7.65 1.85 -5.60
CA LEU A 53 6.94 1.80 -6.88
C LEU A 53 5.43 1.99 -6.68
N THR A 54 4.89 1.41 -5.60
CA THR A 54 3.46 1.49 -5.30
C THR A 54 3.01 2.91 -4.96
N TRP A 55 3.71 3.62 -4.07
CA TRP A 55 3.29 4.98 -3.70
C TRP A 55 3.52 5.96 -4.86
N SER A 56 4.57 5.76 -5.68
CA SER A 56 4.76 6.49 -6.94
C SER A 56 3.59 6.28 -7.91
N TRP A 57 3.11 5.04 -8.05
CA TRP A 57 1.93 4.73 -8.88
C TRP A 57 0.65 5.39 -8.36
N ILE A 58 0.44 5.39 -7.04
CA ILE A 58 -0.71 6.08 -6.43
C ILE A 58 -0.67 7.58 -6.70
N PHE A 59 0.51 8.22 -6.68
CA PHE A 59 0.66 9.62 -7.06
C PHE A 59 0.21 9.87 -8.50
N VAL A 60 0.64 9.03 -9.44
CA VAL A 60 0.20 9.12 -10.85
C VAL A 60 -1.32 9.03 -10.92
N LEU A 61 -1.94 8.03 -10.29
CA LEU A 61 -3.40 7.88 -10.27
C LEU A 61 -4.11 9.11 -9.67
N LEU A 62 -3.57 9.69 -8.59
CA LEU A 62 -4.11 10.89 -7.97
C LEU A 62 -4.08 12.10 -8.93
N SER A 63 -3.02 12.27 -9.71
CA SER A 63 -2.90 13.35 -10.70
C SER A 63 -3.95 13.28 -11.80
N TYR A 64 -4.41 12.07 -12.15
CA TYR A 64 -5.47 11.84 -13.15
C TYR A 64 -6.88 11.80 -12.55
N HIS A 65 -7.02 11.72 -11.22
CA HIS A 65 -8.31 11.62 -10.54
C HIS A 65 -9.20 12.86 -10.70
N LYS A 66 -8.62 14.05 -10.93
CA LYS A 66 -9.35 15.33 -11.05
C LYS A 66 -9.52 15.84 -12.48
N ARG A 67 -9.39 14.97 -13.50
CA ARG A 67 -9.47 15.37 -14.92
C ARG A 67 -10.79 14.88 -15.58
N PRO A 68 -11.92 15.59 -15.41
CA PRO A 68 -13.22 15.16 -15.93
C PRO A 68 -13.33 15.16 -17.46
N GLU A 69 -12.60 16.07 -18.13
CA GLU A 69 -12.63 16.22 -19.60
C GLU A 69 -11.60 15.35 -20.33
N SER A 70 -10.74 14.63 -19.59
CA SER A 70 -9.69 13.83 -20.22
C SER A 70 -10.20 12.43 -20.54
N GLY A 71 -10.23 12.08 -21.83
CA GLY A 71 -10.52 10.73 -22.33
C GLY A 71 -9.38 9.72 -22.18
N HIS A 72 -8.31 10.09 -21.45
CA HIS A 72 -7.13 9.26 -21.28
C HIS A 72 -7.46 7.95 -20.56
N PHE A 73 -6.80 6.84 -20.91
CA PHE A 73 -7.06 5.54 -20.28
C PHE A 73 -6.92 5.57 -18.75
N LEU A 74 -5.97 6.37 -18.24
CA LEU A 74 -5.70 6.53 -16.80
C LEU A 74 -6.83 7.24 -16.01
N THR A 75 -7.78 7.91 -16.66
CA THR A 75 -8.93 8.51 -15.96
C THR A 75 -10.09 7.53 -15.79
N ARG A 76 -10.01 6.34 -16.41
CA ARG A 76 -11.09 5.34 -16.35
C ARG A 76 -11.13 4.67 -14.99
N ALA A 77 -12.33 4.53 -14.43
CA ALA A 77 -12.54 3.89 -13.13
C ALA A 77 -11.98 2.46 -13.07
N TYR A 78 -11.98 1.73 -14.18
CA TYR A 78 -11.35 0.42 -14.32
C TYR A 78 -9.87 0.40 -13.95
N VAL A 79 -9.09 1.41 -14.38
CA VAL A 79 -7.64 1.47 -14.12
C VAL A 79 -7.38 1.68 -12.64
N HIS A 80 -8.15 2.57 -12.02
CA HIS A 80 -8.08 2.78 -10.58
C HIS A 80 -8.50 1.52 -9.81
N PHE A 81 -9.63 0.91 -10.16
CA PHE A 81 -10.11 -0.32 -9.52
C PHE A 81 -9.07 -1.45 -9.59
N SER A 82 -8.60 -1.77 -10.80
CA SER A 82 -7.59 -2.82 -11.00
C SER A 82 -6.29 -2.50 -10.27
N SER A 83 -5.81 -1.26 -10.33
CA SER A 83 -4.61 -0.83 -9.60
C SER A 83 -4.75 -1.06 -8.10
N PHE A 84 -5.86 -0.66 -7.48
CA PHE A 84 -6.08 -0.86 -6.04
C PHE A 84 -6.24 -2.34 -5.67
N CYS A 85 -6.78 -3.19 -6.55
CA CYS A 85 -6.76 -4.63 -6.36
C CYS A 85 -5.34 -5.21 -6.37
N PHE A 86 -4.50 -4.81 -7.34
CA PHE A 86 -3.09 -5.24 -7.38
C PHE A 86 -2.31 -4.76 -6.16
N ILE A 87 -2.52 -3.51 -5.74
CA ILE A 87 -1.92 -2.94 -4.53
C ILE A 87 -2.37 -3.72 -3.29
N ALA A 88 -3.66 -4.04 -3.17
CA ALA A 88 -4.14 -4.82 -2.03
C ALA A 88 -3.44 -6.19 -1.93
N LEU A 89 -3.36 -6.91 -3.06
CA LEU A 89 -2.68 -8.20 -3.11
C LEU A 89 -1.18 -8.10 -2.83
N SER A 90 -0.48 -7.12 -3.42
CA SER A 90 0.96 -6.94 -3.19
C SER A 90 1.24 -6.60 -1.73
N GLN A 91 0.45 -5.71 -1.13
CA GLN A 91 0.63 -5.32 0.27
C GLN A 91 0.26 -6.43 1.26
N LEU A 92 -0.71 -7.28 0.92
CA LEU A 92 -1.00 -8.49 1.68
C LEU A 92 0.21 -9.45 1.71
N VAL A 93 0.78 -9.75 0.54
CA VAL A 93 1.93 -10.64 0.41
C VAL A 93 3.13 -10.07 1.19
N LEU A 94 3.44 -8.78 1.00
CA LEU A 94 4.54 -8.12 1.71
C LEU A 94 4.31 -8.09 3.22
N GLY A 95 3.08 -7.82 3.67
CA GLY A 95 2.70 -7.80 5.07
C GLY A 95 2.93 -9.15 5.74
N ILE A 96 2.40 -10.23 5.15
CA ILE A 96 2.56 -11.61 5.64
C ILE A 96 4.04 -12.01 5.65
N LEU A 97 4.76 -11.69 4.57
CA LEU A 97 6.17 -12.02 4.42
C LEU A 97 7.02 -11.36 5.52
N LEU A 98 6.78 -10.08 5.84
CA LEU A 98 7.46 -9.39 6.93
C LEU A 98 7.05 -9.91 8.31
N LEU A 99 5.77 -10.17 8.54
CA LEU A 99 5.28 -10.74 9.81
C LEU A 99 5.86 -12.12 10.09
N SER A 100 6.04 -12.93 9.04
CA SER A 100 6.64 -14.27 9.15
C SER A 100 8.09 -14.22 9.63
N GLN A 101 8.79 -13.10 9.44
CA GLN A 101 10.16 -12.92 9.92
C GLN A 101 10.23 -12.39 11.37
N VAL A 102 9.11 -11.95 11.97
CA VAL A 102 9.08 -11.37 13.32
C VAL A 102 9.58 -12.37 14.35
N HIS A 103 9.12 -13.62 14.30
CA HIS A 103 9.56 -14.65 15.27
C HIS A 103 11.09 -14.81 15.27
N GLN A 104 11.69 -14.92 14.08
CA GLN A 104 13.13 -15.05 13.91
C GLN A 104 13.87 -13.77 14.33
N ALA A 105 13.29 -12.60 14.09
CA ALA A 105 13.89 -11.32 14.47
C ALA A 105 13.89 -11.12 15.99
N CYS A 106 12.84 -11.55 16.71
CA CYS A 106 12.71 -11.33 18.15
C CYS A 106 13.45 -12.37 19.01
N HIS A 107 13.65 -13.60 18.52
CA HIS A 107 14.34 -14.68 19.26
C HIS A 107 15.86 -14.69 19.10
N ARG A 108 16.44 -13.81 18.27
CA ARG A 108 17.90 -13.72 18.15
C ARG A 108 18.54 -13.13 19.41
N SER A 109 19.76 -13.59 19.69
CA SER A 109 20.67 -12.97 20.64
C SER A 109 21.30 -11.75 19.98
N PHE A 110 21.08 -10.58 20.57
CA PHE A 110 21.70 -9.31 20.19
C PHE A 110 22.67 -8.88 21.29
N ALA A 111 23.67 -8.08 20.94
CA ALA A 111 24.63 -7.56 21.93
C ALA A 111 23.95 -6.64 22.96
N ASN A 112 22.94 -5.87 22.51
CA ASN A 112 22.27 -4.85 23.31
C ASN A 112 20.74 -5.03 23.28
N SER A 113 20.07 -4.78 24.41
CA SER A 113 18.60 -4.87 24.53
C SER A 113 17.85 -3.87 23.63
N VAL A 114 18.46 -2.71 23.38
CA VAL A 114 17.92 -1.67 22.49
C VAL A 114 17.85 -2.18 21.05
N THR A 115 18.94 -2.75 20.52
CA THR A 115 18.97 -3.29 19.15
C THR A 115 17.99 -4.44 18.97
N LYS A 116 17.86 -5.31 19.99
CA LYS A 116 16.84 -6.37 20.01
C LYS A 116 15.42 -5.81 19.88
N GLY A 117 15.12 -4.74 20.61
CA GLY A 117 13.83 -4.05 20.53
C GLY A 117 13.53 -3.56 19.12
N TYR A 118 14.47 -2.85 18.49
CA TYR A 118 14.31 -2.35 17.13
C TYR A 118 14.19 -3.45 16.08
N ALA A 119 15.03 -4.49 16.17
CA ALA A 119 15.02 -5.60 15.23
C ALA A 119 13.70 -6.39 15.26
N CYS A 120 13.04 -6.46 16.42
CA CYS A 120 11.73 -7.09 16.58
C CYS A 120 10.58 -6.16 16.16
N ALA A 121 10.62 -4.88 16.58
CA ALA A 121 9.54 -3.93 16.36
C ALA A 121 9.41 -3.50 14.90
N THR A 122 10.52 -3.31 14.19
CA THR A 122 10.50 -2.80 12.80
C THR A 122 9.81 -3.74 11.79
N PRO A 123 10.08 -5.06 11.72
CA PRO A 123 9.34 -5.95 10.83
C PRO A 123 7.88 -6.13 11.28
N ALA A 124 7.60 -6.10 12.58
CA ALA A 124 6.22 -6.18 13.09
C ALA A 124 5.40 -4.96 12.68
N LEU A 125 5.98 -3.75 12.80
CA LEU A 125 5.37 -2.51 12.37
C LEU A 125 5.19 -2.49 10.85
N ALA A 126 6.24 -2.79 10.09
CA ALA A 126 6.20 -2.80 8.63
C ALA A 126 5.18 -3.81 8.09
N GLY A 127 5.13 -5.00 8.68
CA GLY A 127 4.14 -6.02 8.34
C GLY A 127 2.70 -5.60 8.64
N SER A 128 2.47 -5.00 9.81
CA SER A 128 1.16 -4.47 10.21
C SER A 128 0.69 -3.33 9.31
N LEU A 129 1.60 -2.43 8.92
CA LEU A 129 1.32 -1.35 7.96
C LEU A 129 1.00 -1.91 6.57
N GLY A 130 1.64 -3.00 6.14
CA GLY A 130 1.29 -3.72 4.91
C GLY A 130 -0.11 -4.29 4.92
N LEU A 131 -0.51 -4.94 6.02
CA LEU A 131 -1.87 -5.44 6.18
C LEU A 131 -2.91 -4.32 6.24
N ALA A 132 -2.63 -3.24 6.98
CA ALA A 132 -3.49 -2.07 7.01
C ALA A 132 -3.65 -1.47 5.61
N SER A 133 -2.55 -1.29 4.87
CA SER A 133 -2.56 -0.80 3.49
C SER A 133 -3.40 -1.68 2.57
N CYS A 134 -3.34 -3.01 2.74
CA CYS A 134 -4.18 -3.94 2.01
C CYS A 134 -5.67 -3.68 2.28
N ILE A 135 -6.07 -3.53 3.54
CA ILE A 135 -7.47 -3.26 3.93
C ILE A 135 -7.95 -1.94 3.30
N PHE A 136 -7.17 -0.87 3.40
CA PHE A 136 -7.51 0.43 2.83
C PHE A 136 -7.55 0.40 1.29
N ALA A 137 -6.63 -0.32 0.64
CA ALA A 137 -6.63 -0.49 -0.80
C ALA A 137 -7.86 -1.28 -1.28
N LEU A 138 -8.21 -2.37 -0.60
CA LEU A 138 -9.40 -3.16 -0.91
C LEU A 138 -10.69 -2.34 -0.70
N ALA A 139 -10.78 -1.61 0.41
CA ALA A 139 -11.89 -0.69 0.66
C ALA A 139 -12.03 0.33 -0.47
N THR A 140 -10.91 0.90 -0.92
CA THR A 140 -10.88 1.83 -2.05
C THR A 140 -11.39 1.19 -3.34
N ALA A 141 -10.96 -0.02 -3.67
CA ALA A 141 -11.42 -0.76 -4.83
C ALA A 141 -12.94 -1.04 -4.76
N LEU A 142 -13.45 -1.48 -3.60
CA LEU A 142 -14.87 -1.72 -3.38
C LEU A 142 -15.70 -0.43 -3.51
N ILE A 143 -15.18 0.68 -3.00
CA ILE A 143 -15.80 2.00 -3.12
C ILE A 143 -15.91 2.41 -4.60
N ILE A 144 -14.86 2.23 -5.39
CA ILE A 144 -14.87 2.55 -6.83
C ILE A 144 -15.87 1.65 -7.56
N LYS A 145 -15.86 0.34 -7.30
CA LYS A 145 -16.79 -0.62 -7.90
C LYS A 145 -18.25 -0.26 -7.59
N ARG A 146 -18.56 0.04 -6.33
CA ARG A 146 -19.91 0.47 -5.91
C ARG A 146 -20.30 1.82 -6.50
N ALA A 147 -19.35 2.75 -6.63
CA ALA A 147 -19.61 4.06 -7.24
C ALA A 147 -19.87 3.96 -8.75
N ALA A 148 -19.27 2.98 -9.43
CA ALA A 148 -19.43 2.73 -10.86
C ALA A 148 -20.69 1.93 -11.21
N ALA A 149 -21.21 1.11 -10.29
CA ALA A 149 -22.39 0.26 -10.51
C ALA A 149 -23.66 0.94 -11.08
N PRO A 150 -24.02 2.18 -10.69
CA PRO A 150 -25.24 2.83 -11.21
C PRO A 150 -25.08 3.46 -12.61
N PHE A 151 -23.88 3.47 -13.20
CA PHE A 151 -23.65 4.06 -14.52
C PHE A 151 -23.78 2.99 -15.61
N SER A 152 -24.40 3.31 -16.75
CA SER A 152 -24.53 2.40 -17.91
C SER A 152 -23.17 1.91 -18.43
N ASP A 153 -22.14 2.75 -18.35
CA ASP A 153 -20.77 2.43 -18.76
C ASP A 153 -19.97 1.69 -17.67
N GLY A 154 -20.53 1.55 -16.46
CA GLY A 154 -19.91 0.87 -15.33
C GLY A 154 -18.48 1.35 -15.06
N LEU A 155 -17.52 0.41 -15.01
CA LEU A 155 -16.10 0.70 -14.79
C LEU A 155 -15.40 1.43 -15.95
N LYS A 156 -16.02 1.54 -17.13
CA LYS A 156 -15.46 2.30 -18.26
C LYS A 156 -15.64 3.81 -18.08
N SER A 157 -16.54 4.24 -17.19
CA SER A 157 -16.77 5.66 -16.91
C SER A 157 -15.51 6.34 -16.35
N ASN A 158 -15.37 7.64 -16.64
CA ASN A 158 -14.32 8.45 -16.03
C ASN A 158 -14.54 8.58 -14.51
N ILE A 159 -13.49 8.36 -13.72
CA ILE A 159 -13.54 8.35 -12.27
C ILE A 159 -13.95 9.69 -11.64
N ALA A 160 -13.70 10.80 -12.34
CA ALA A 160 -14.08 12.14 -11.88
C ALA A 160 -15.59 12.35 -11.94
N HIS A 161 -16.29 11.66 -12.85
CA HIS A 161 -17.75 11.73 -12.99
C HIS A 161 -18.48 10.83 -12.00
N LEU A 162 -17.82 9.76 -11.55
CA LEU A 162 -18.30 8.98 -10.41
C LEU A 162 -18.38 9.95 -9.22
N GLY A 163 -19.57 10.31 -8.73
CA GLY A 163 -19.74 11.21 -7.59
C GLY A 163 -20.58 12.45 -7.86
N VAL A 164 -20.71 12.85 -9.13
CA VAL A 164 -21.77 13.77 -9.56
C VAL A 164 -23.03 12.92 -9.65
N ARG A 165 -23.87 12.93 -8.61
CA ARG A 165 -25.26 12.48 -8.80
C ARG A 165 -25.83 13.41 -9.85
N ARG A 166 -26.10 12.91 -11.06
CA ARG A 166 -27.10 13.54 -11.92
C ARG A 166 -28.42 13.36 -11.19
N GLY A 167 -28.77 14.37 -10.40
CA GLY A 167 -30.16 14.60 -10.00
C GLY A 167 -30.94 15.06 -11.21
#